data_AF-W1XKP7-F1
#
_entry.id   AF-W1XKP7-F1
#
_cell.length_a   1.000
_cell.length_b   1.000
_cell.length_c   1.000
_cell.angle_alpha   90.00
_cell.angle_beta   90.00
_cell.angle_gamma   90.00
#
_symmetry.space_group_name_H-M   'P 1'
#
loop_
_entity.id
_entity.type
_entity.pdbx_description
1 polymer ?
#
loop_
_entity_poly.entity_id
_entity_poly.type
_entity_poly.pdbx_seq_one_letter_code
_entity_poly.pdbx_strand_id
1 'polypeptide(L)' 'MATTRNKVMWQEGMLMRPHHFQQQQRYNDYLDNQRFRAMNDLSWGFTELTLNNELLAQGKIMI' A
#
# COMPACT_ATOMS: atom_id res chain seq x y z
N MET A 1 11.89 -14.29 13.23
CA MET A 1 11.69 -13.63 11.92
C MET A 1 10.39 -12.84 12.01
N ALA A 2 10.44 -11.53 11.84
CA ALA A 2 9.29 -10.66 12.12
C ALA A 2 8.09 -11.01 11.21
N THR A 3 6.98 -11.38 11.83
CA THR A 3 5.71 -11.80 11.26
C THR A 3 4.89 -10.61 10.74
N THR A 4 5.50 -9.79 9.90
CA THR A 4 4.92 -8.49 9.44
C THR A 4 3.62 -8.63 8.64
N ARG A 5 3.24 -9.87 8.25
CA ARG A 5 2.09 -10.20 7.39
C ARG A 5 1.11 -11.17 8.03
N ASN A 6 1.10 -11.30 9.36
CA ASN A 6 0.12 -12.15 10.03
C ASN A 6 -1.20 -11.40 10.24
N LYS A 7 -2.32 -12.12 10.09
CA LYS A 7 -3.65 -11.63 10.45
C LYS A 7 -3.71 -11.34 11.95
N VAL A 8 -4.39 -10.25 12.32
CA VAL A 8 -4.64 -9.91 13.73
C VAL A 8 -5.77 -10.78 14.25
N MET A 9 -5.56 -11.36 15.44
CA MET A 9 -6.61 -12.09 16.15
C MET A 9 -7.37 -11.12 17.04
N TRP A 10 -8.67 -10.97 16.77
CA TRP A 10 -9.57 -10.13 17.55
C TRP A 10 -10.29 -10.99 18.59
N GLN A 11 -10.35 -10.49 19.82
CA GLN A 11 -11.01 -11.16 20.94
C GLN A 11 -11.90 -10.14 21.66
N GLU A 12 -13.00 -10.61 22.23
CA GLU A 12 -13.86 -9.77 23.06
C GLU A 12 -13.10 -9.25 24.29
N GLY A 13 -13.30 -7.98 24.64
CA GLY A 13 -12.58 -7.33 25.73
C GLY A 13 -11.11 -6.98 25.43
N MET A 14 -10.62 -7.22 24.22
CA MET A 14 -9.26 -6.84 23.82
C MET A 14 -9.09 -5.32 23.83
N LEU A 15 -8.06 -4.84 24.52
CA LEU A 15 -7.70 -3.42 24.48
C LEU A 15 -7.15 -3.06 23.09
N MET A 16 -7.91 -2.27 22.35
CA MET A 16 -7.51 -1.77 21.04
C MET A 16 -6.34 -0.81 21.16
N ARG A 17 -5.27 -1.05 20.39
CA ARG A 17 -4.07 -0.22 20.35
C ARG A 17 -3.68 0.05 18.90
N PRO A 18 -2.99 1.16 18.60
CA PRO A 18 -2.62 1.52 17.22
C PRO A 18 -1.90 0.39 16.46
N HIS A 19 -1.03 -0.36 17.13
CA HIS A 19 -0.28 -1.45 16.48
C HIS A 19 -1.17 -2.61 15.98
N HIS A 20 -2.33 -2.87 16.58
CA HIS A 20 -3.29 -3.86 16.08
C HIS A 20 -3.83 -3.44 14.72
N PHE A 21 -4.26 -2.18 14.58
CA PHE A 21 -4.75 -1.67 13.30
C PHE A 21 -3.65 -1.59 12.25
N GLN A 22 -2.44 -1.17 12.62
CA GLN A 22 -1.29 -1.15 11.72
C GLN A 22 -0.94 -2.54 11.20
N GLN A 23 -1.00 -3.56 12.06
CA GLN A 23 -0.76 -4.95 11.65
C GLN A 23 -1.88 -5.46 10.74
N GLN A 24 -3.14 -5.14 11.03
CA GLN A 24 -4.28 -5.50 10.18
C GLN A 24 -4.15 -4.86 8.79
N GLN A 25 -3.75 -3.58 8.71
CA GLN A 25 -3.51 -2.89 7.44
C GLN A 25 -2.41 -3.61 6.64
N ARG A 26 -1.27 -3.90 7.26
CA ARG A 26 -0.17 -4.63 6.60
C ARG A 26 -0.59 -6.01 6.08
N TYR A 27 -1.43 -6.72 6.82
CA TYR A 27 -1.98 -8.00 6.37
C TYR A 27 -2.88 -7.84 5.13
N ASN A 28 -3.76 -6.83 5.13
CA ASN A 28 -4.65 -6.55 4.00
C ASN A 28 -3.84 -6.16 2.75
N ASP A 29 -2.91 -5.21 2.89
CA ASP A 29 -2.03 -4.76 1.79
C ASP A 29 -1.25 -5.94 1.20
N TYR A 30 -0.78 -6.86 2.05
CA TYR A 30 -0.11 -8.07 1.57
C TYR A 30 -1.03 -8.96 0.75
N LEU A 31 -2.26 -9.22 1.22
CA LEU A 31 -3.23 -10.05 0.50
C LEU A 31 -3.61 -9.44 -0.86
N ASP A 32 -3.83 -8.13 -0.91
CA ASP A 32 -4.17 -7.42 -2.14
C ASP A 32 -3.01 -7.46 -3.14
N ASN A 33 -1.78 -7.19 -2.67
CA ASN A 33 -0.60 -7.33 -3.52
C ASN A 33 -0.41 -8.76 -4.06
N GLN A 34 -0.68 -9.78 -3.26
CA GLN A 34 -0.64 -11.17 -3.73
C GLN A 34 -1.69 -11.44 -4.81
N ARG A 35 -2.91 -10.95 -4.63
CA ARG A 35 -4.00 -11.08 -5.62
C ARG A 35 -3.66 -10.37 -6.93
N PHE A 36 -3.19 -9.13 -6.88
CA PHE A 36 -2.80 -8.39 -8.08
C PHE A 36 -1.65 -9.08 -8.82
N ARG A 37 -0.62 -9.53 -8.10
CA ARG A 37 0.48 -10.30 -8.70
C ARG A 37 0.03 -11.61 -9.34
N ALA A 38 -0.97 -12.29 -8.77
CA ALA A 38 -1.52 -13.51 -9.37
C ALA A 38 -2.30 -13.24 -10.67
N MET A 39 -2.81 -12.01 -10.86
CA MET A 39 -3.53 -11.62 -12.07
C MET A 39 -2.59 -11.12 -13.18
N ASN A 40 -1.52 -10.40 -12.83
CA ASN A 40 -0.53 -9.89 -13.79
C ASN A 40 0.83 -9.61 -13.11
N ASP A 41 1.91 -10.01 -13.77
CA ASP A 41 3.29 -9.85 -13.31
C ASP A 41 3.75 -8.39 -13.13
N LEU A 42 3.05 -7.42 -13.74
CA LEU A 42 3.39 -5.99 -13.69
C LEU A 42 2.23 -5.12 -13.17
N SER A 43 1.62 -5.53 -12.06
CA SER A 43 0.49 -4.82 -11.44
C SER A 43 0.88 -3.56 -10.62
N TRP A 44 1.90 -2.83 -11.04
CA TRP A 44 2.39 -1.60 -10.41
C TRP A 44 2.62 -0.53 -11.47
N GLY A 45 2.52 0.74 -11.09
CA GLY A 45 2.71 1.87 -12.00
C GLY A 45 1.78 3.03 -11.68
N PHE A 46 1.62 3.92 -12.66
CA PHE A 46 0.70 5.06 -12.56
C PHE A 46 -0.62 4.71 -13.23
N THR A 47 -1.74 4.94 -12.54
CA THR A 47 -3.06 5.01 -13.19
C THR A 47 -3.25 6.33 -13.91
N GLU A 48 -2.65 7.40 -13.38
CA GLU A 48 -2.61 8.73 -13.96
C GLU A 48 -1.29 9.42 -13.57
N LEU A 49 -0.70 10.17 -14.49
CA LEU A 49 0.49 10.97 -14.27
C LEU A 49 0.33 12.29 -15.01
N THR A 50 0.29 13.39 -14.28
CA THR A 50 0.28 14.74 -14.84
C THR A 50 1.64 15.37 -14.61
N LEU A 51 2.07 16.22 -15.54
CA LEU A 51 3.26 17.04 -15.39
C LEU A 51 2.86 18.51 -15.36
N ASN A 52 3.59 19.29 -14.57
CA ASN A 52 3.48 20.73 -14.59
C ASN A 52 4.08 21.29 -15.89
N ASN A 53 3.21 21.64 -16.83
CA ASN A 53 3.60 22.15 -18.15
C ASN A 53 4.32 23.51 -18.10
N GLU A 54 4.00 24.38 -17.13
CA GLU A 54 4.63 25.69 -16.98
C GLU A 54 6.10 25.56 -16.55
N LEU A 55 6.39 24.62 -15.65
CA LEU A 55 7.74 24.31 -15.20
C LEU A 55 8.50 23.48 -16.24
N LEU A 56 7.80 22.62 -16.98
CA LEU A 56 8.39 21.89 -18.10
C LEU A 56 8.89 22.85 -19.18
N ALA A 57 8.14 23.91 -19.47
CA ALA A 57 8.58 24.97 -20.39
C ALA A 57 9.84 25.71 -19.91
N GLN A 58 10.12 25.68 -18.60
CA GLN A 58 11.34 26.21 -17.99
C GLN A 58 12.46 25.15 -17.87
N GLY A 59 12.28 23.95 -18.44
CA GLY A 59 13.24 22.84 -18.38
C GLY A 59 13.23 22.07 -17.05
N LYS A 60 12.20 22.22 -16.22
CA LYS A 60 12.06 21.53 -14.94
C LYS A 60 10.97 20.45 -15.02
N ILE A 61 11.28 19.23 -14.59
CA ILE A 61 10.31 18.14 -14.51
C ILE A 61 9.69 18.16 -13.11
N MET A 62 8.37 18.36 -13.06
CA MET A 62 7.58 18.31 -11.83
C MET A 62 6.27 17.59 -12.14
N ILE A 63 5.89 16.67 -11.26
CA ILE A 63 4.59 15.98 -11.26
C ILE A 63 3.53 16.81 -10.53
#